data_AF-A0A1V5L8Z3-F1
#
_entry.id   AF-A0A1V5L8Z3-F1
#
_cell.length_a   1.000
_cell.length_b   1.000
_cell.length_c   1.000
_cell.angle_alpha   90.00
_cell.angle_beta   90.00
_cell.angle_gamma   90.00
#
_symmetry.space_group_name_H-M   'P 1'
#
loop_
_entity.id
_entity.type
_entity.pdbx_description
1 polymer ?
#
loop_
_entity_poly.entity_id
_entity_poly.type
_entity_poly.pdbx_seq_one_letter_code
_entity_poly.pdbx_strand_id
1 'polypeptide(L)' 'MPLNLVYAMYDYLSASPNYLFLPQLEDVLGQIQQINLPGTDKEHENWRYKLSLNVEDWLCDERVLKLAMIMKDKYSN' A
#
# COMPACT_ATOMS: atom_id res chain seq x y z
N MET A 1 -8.26 5.87 5.76
CA MET A 1 -9.26 4.85 5.38
C MET A 1 -9.18 3.68 6.36
N PRO A 2 -10.29 3.05 6.78
CA PRO A 2 -10.24 1.86 7.63
C PRO A 2 -9.46 0.71 6.96
N LEU A 3 -8.60 0.01 7.71
CA LEU A 3 -7.73 -1.05 7.17
C LEU A 3 -8.51 -2.22 6.53
N ASN A 4 -9.68 -2.55 7.05
CA ASN A 4 -10.52 -3.59 6.47
C ASN A 4 -11.00 -3.22 5.05
N LEU A 5 -11.25 -1.94 4.77
CA LEU A 5 -11.62 -1.49 3.43
C LEU A 5 -10.41 -1.54 2.48
N VAL A 6 -9.22 -1.15 2.96
CA VAL A 6 -7.95 -1.29 2.21
C VAL A 6 -7.76 -2.74 1.77
N TYR A 7 -7.89 -3.70 2.69
CA TYR A 7 -7.75 -5.12 2.34
C TYR A 7 -8.81 -5.61 1.36
N ALA A 8 -10.07 -5.22 1.54
CA ALA A 8 -11.14 -5.60 0.61
C ALA A 8 -10.89 -5.04 -0.81
N MET A 9 -10.36 -3.82 -0.92
CA MET A 9 -9.97 -3.25 -2.21
C MET A 9 -8.82 -4.05 -2.85
N TYR A 10 -7.79 -4.39 -2.09
CA TYR A 10 -6.67 -5.18 -2.59
C TYR A 10 -7.07 -6.59 -2.98
N ASP A 11 -7.97 -7.23 -2.23
CA ASP A 11 -8.55 -8.54 -2.55
C ASP A 11 -9.38 -8.50 -3.85
N TYR A 12 -10.22 -7.47 -4.00
CA TYR A 12 -10.97 -7.28 -5.22
C TYR A 12 -10.07 -7.03 -6.45
N LEU A 13 -9.05 -6.17 -6.30
CA LEU A 13 -8.12 -5.84 -7.38
C LEU A 13 -7.21 -7.01 -7.74
N SER A 14 -6.84 -7.85 -6.77
CA SER A 14 -6.01 -9.03 -7.02
C SER A 14 -6.71 -10.01 -7.95
N ALA A 15 -8.05 -10.12 -7.93
CA ALA A 15 -8.82 -10.99 -8.82
C ALA A 15 -8.78 -10.61 -10.32
N SER A 16 -8.26 -9.43 -10.68
CA SER A 16 -8.13 -9.00 -12.08
C SER A 16 -7.17 -9.87 -12.90
N PRO A 17 -7.36 -10.05 -14.23
CA PRO A 17 -6.44 -10.81 -15.10
C PRO A 17 -5.13 -10.06 -15.43
N ASN A 18 -4.74 -9.08 -14.61
CA ASN A 18 -3.56 -8.27 -14.84
C ASN A 18 -2.27 -9.08 -14.62
N TYR A 19 -1.31 -8.93 -15.53
CA TYR A 19 0.02 -9.56 -15.42
C TYR A 19 0.85 -9.02 -14.25
N LEU A 20 0.67 -7.74 -13.91
CA LEU A 20 1.40 -7.07 -12.83
C LEU A 20 0.43 -6.25 -11.99
N PHE A 21 0.62 -6.30 -10.67
CA PHE A 21 -0.07 -5.48 -9.70
C PHE A 21 0.93 -4.91 -8.71
N LEU A 22 0.80 -3.62 -8.38
CA LEU A 22 1.70 -2.90 -7.49
C LEU A 22 0.89 -2.27 -6.35
N PRO A 23 0.83 -2.89 -5.16
CA PRO A 23 0.21 -2.27 -4.01
C PRO A 23 1.04 -1.10 -3.50
N GLN A 24 0.37 -0.06 -3.01
CA GLN A 24 1.00 1.06 -2.33
C GLN A 24 1.02 0.80 -0.83
N LEU A 25 2.21 0.85 -0.22
CA LEU A 25 2.35 0.54 1.21
C LEU A 25 1.76 1.64 2.10
N GLU A 26 1.67 2.86 1.58
CA GLU A 26 0.98 3.98 2.20
C GLU A 26 -0.44 3.61 2.64
N ASP A 27 -1.16 2.82 1.83
CA ASP A 27 -2.54 2.41 2.16
C ASP A 27 -2.59 1.51 3.39
N VAL A 28 -1.73 0.48 3.44
CA VAL A 28 -1.72 -0.51 4.53
C VAL A 28 -1.02 0.01 5.79
N LEU A 29 -0.11 0.96 5.65
CA LEU A 29 0.50 1.66 6.77
C LEU A 29 -0.37 2.84 7.27
N GLY A 30 -1.46 3.14 6.58
CA GLY A 30 -2.43 4.18 6.95
C GLY A 30 -1.89 5.60 6.78
N GLN A 31 -0.92 5.81 5.88
CA GLN A 31 -0.37 7.11 5.60
C GLN A 31 -1.42 8.01 4.94
N ILE A 32 -1.62 9.20 5.52
CA ILE A 32 -2.62 10.16 5.04
C ILE A 32 -1.96 11.18 4.10
N GLN A 33 -0.66 11.43 4.27
CA GLN A 33 0.11 12.38 3.49
C GLN A 33 0.42 11.83 2.09
N GLN A 34 0.08 12.62 1.07
CA GLN A 34 0.44 12.33 -0.31
C GLN A 34 1.91 12.63 -0.54
N ILE A 35 2.64 11.69 -1.15
CA ILE A 35 4.05 11.90 -1.52
C ILE A 35 4.20 13.04 -2.54
N ASN A 36 3.19 13.28 -3.37
CA ASN A 36 3.20 14.33 -4.37
C ASN A 36 1.78 14.84 -4.63
N LEU A 37 1.63 16.17 -4.68
CA LEU A 37 0.42 16.86 -5.07
C LEU A 37 0.70 17.63 -6.38
N PRO A 38 0.22 17.14 -7.54
CA PRO A 38 0.49 17.77 -8.83
C PRO A 38 0.05 19.25 -8.89
N GLY A 39 0.85 20.08 -9.55
CA GLY A 39 0.57 21.51 -9.70
C GLY A 39 0.97 22.39 -8.52
N THR A 40 1.78 21.85 -7.59
CA THR A 40 2.34 22.60 -6.46
C THR A 40 3.87 22.58 -6.50
N ASP A 41 4.49 23.59 -5.88
CA ASP A 41 5.94 23.66 -5.65
C ASP A 41 6.24 23.86 -4.17
N LYS A 42 5.86 25.03 -3.62
CA LYS A 42 6.14 25.40 -2.22
C LYS A 42 4.94 25.24 -1.31
N GLU A 43 3.76 25.01 -1.88
CA GLU A 43 2.49 24.86 -1.18
C GLU A 43 2.33 23.48 -0.55
N HIS A 44 2.99 22.47 -1.13
CA HIS A 44 2.99 21.10 -0.63
C HIS A 44 4.42 20.57 -0.53
N GLU A 45 4.67 19.78 0.50
CA GLU A 45 5.96 19.13 0.73
C GLU A 45 6.14 17.89 -0.16
N ASN A 46 6.19 18.13 -1.48
CA ASN A 46 6.39 17.07 -2.46
C ASN A 46 7.70 16.32 -2.22
N TRP A 47 7.64 14.99 -2.37
CA TRP A 47 8.77 14.04 -2.35
C TRP A 47 9.54 13.96 -1.03
N ARG A 48 8.92 14.36 0.09
CA ARG A 48 9.57 14.42 1.41
C ARG A 48 9.07 13.39 2.42
N TYR A 49 7.86 12.87 2.23
CA TYR A 49 7.26 11.94 3.19
C TYR A 49 7.89 10.55 3.07
N LYS A 50 8.39 10.03 4.19
CA LYS A 50 8.82 8.64 4.33
C LYS A 50 7.68 7.80 4.86
N LEU A 51 7.69 6.51 4.54
CA LEU A 51 6.80 5.54 5.18
C LEU A 51 7.03 5.53 6.70
N SER A 52 5.97 5.25 7.45
CA SER A 52 6.00 5.22 8.93
C SER A 52 6.66 3.97 9.52
N LEU A 53 7.04 3.00 8.68
CA LEU A 53 7.61 1.72 9.08
C LEU A 53 8.93 1.48 8.33
N ASN A 54 9.98 1.16 9.08
CA ASN A 54 11.28 0.80 8.51
C ASN A 54 11.21 -0.55 7.81
N VAL A 55 12.01 -0.74 6.76
CA VAL A 55 11.98 -1.95 5.92
C VAL A 55 12.28 -3.21 6.73
N GLU A 56 13.16 -3.11 7.72
CA GLU A 56 13.56 -4.20 8.61
C GLU A 56 12.37 -4.78 9.39
N ASP A 57 11.35 -3.96 9.66
CA ASP A 57 10.19 -4.33 10.47
C ASP A 57 9.04 -4.91 9.63
N TRP A 58 9.14 -4.85 8.29
CA TRP A 58 8.02 -5.23 7.40
C TRP A 58 7.60 -6.69 7.53
N LEU A 59 8.55 -7.60 7.76
CA LEU A 59 8.27 -9.02 7.89
C LEU A 59 7.61 -9.39 9.23
N CYS A 60 7.57 -8.44 10.17
CA CYS A 60 6.96 -8.60 11.49
C CYS A 60 5.64 -7.83 11.62
N ASP A 61 5.30 -6.97 10.66
CA ASP A 61 4.09 -6.15 10.71
C ASP A 61 2.88 -6.92 10.16
N GLU A 62 1.88 -7.14 11.02
CA GLU A 62 0.67 -7.89 10.68
C GLU A 62 -0.06 -7.31 9.46
N ARG A 63 0.01 -5.98 9.25
CA ARG A 63 -0.69 -5.32 8.15
C ARG A 63 -0.03 -5.64 6.82
N VAL A 64 1.30 -5.65 6.80
CA VAL A 64 2.12 -6.02 5.64
C VAL A 64 1.96 -7.51 5.33
N LEU A 65 2.01 -8.37 6.36
CA LEU A 65 1.78 -9.81 6.20
C LEU A 65 0.39 -10.11 5.64
N LYS A 66 -0.65 -9.41 6.11
CA LYS A 66 -2.02 -9.57 5.60
C LYS A 66 -2.13 -9.20 4.12
N LEU A 67 -1.50 -8.12 3.69
CA LEU A 67 -1.42 -7.73 2.27
C LEU A 67 -0.71 -8.81 1.44
N ALA A 68 0.43 -9.31 1.92
CA ALA A 68 1.19 -10.36 1.24
C ALA A 68 0.36 -11.64 1.05
N MET A 69 -0.44 -12.03 2.04
CA MET A 69 -1.35 -13.18 1.95
C MET A 69 -2.41 -12.97 0.84
N ILE A 70 -3.07 -11.81 0.83
CA ILE A 70 -4.06 -11.45 -0.21
C ILE A 70 -3.43 -11.55 -1.62
N MET A 71 -2.18 -11.11 -1.77
CA MET A 71 -1.49 -11.15 -3.06
C MET A 71 -1.03 -12.57 -3.42
N LYS A 72 -0.58 -13.38 -2.46
CA LYS A 72 -0.06 -14.74 -2.68
C LYS A 72 -1.13 -15.70 -3.20
N ASP A 73 -2.35 -15.62 -2.67
CA ASP A 73 -3.43 -16.56 -3.02
C ASP A 73 -3.78 -16.53 -4.52
N LYS A 74 -3.49 -15.41 -5.21
CA LYS A 74 -3.62 -15.30 -6.67
C LYS A 74 -2.59 -16.11 -7.46
N TYR A 75 -1.33 -16.08 -7.03
CA TYR A 75 -0.20 -16.64 -7.78
C TYR A 75 0.13 -18.09 -7.42
N SER A 76 -0.67 -18.70 -6.55
CA SER A 76 -0.47 -20.08 -6.08
C SER A 76 -1.28 -21.13 -6.87
N ASN A 77 -1.94 -20.72 -7.97
CA ASN A 77 -2.63 -21.61 -8.93
C ASN A 77 -1.81 -21.81 -10.20
#